data_AF-A0A960T9A0-F1
#
_entry.id   AF-A0A960T9A0-F1
#
_cell.length_a   1.000
_cell.length_b   1.000
_cell.length_c   1.000
_cell.angle_alpha   90.00
_cell.angle_beta   90.00
_cell.angle_gamma   90.00
#
_symmetry.space_group_name_H-M   'P 1'
#
loop_
_entity.id
_entity.type
_entity.pdbx_description
1 polymer ?
#
loop_
_entity_poly.entity_id
_entity_poly.type
_entity_poly.pdbx_seq_one_letter_code
_entity_poly.pdbx_strand_id
1 'polypeptide(L)'
;IDITPEPSIRVQAYFNELGDLTKGCSRLFGSWAFVDGDGFYRVSGRRFPMASVLIPQPKISGFIAEHRSWLNHQGGFQVHLSTVEARLSYLVDEHDSLVFVSRLQIGNDVEGLIDLGEWVYQPGAGFFAKRAAGAGLSFQGGRRVPAHEIPMFVRSHRQELEQIQGFFSERSPVSDVGLRIGLDNDGHITIDPEIVLRPSYRARDVRFFEEFVYTDGEGFFVVRFDPRIPPRFQQSYVVMTEEMPLFLSYELDDLRSFALWVDPRLKKPSQLELKIDRVQEDPDAIGCFRTHIFYQSELGQTELAPLVHGCRQGQRYVVTDAGVLDLEEPRFDWVRQATGEGRMIEEGPTPFSTMELLRVHAFEDVTKAYCGEDDSVRGWLTRITELEHPELPSTKGLKSNLRSYQKVGLQWLWFLYKNGLSGLLCDDMGLGKTHQSMALLAAMRAELTRPVGRGYVPPPFLVVCPTSVLYHWQEKLNQFLPHLRVYTHYGVHRSIESIKKKRYDILLTSYGVLRVDRDVLRTFQFELAIFDEVQVAKNHQSRIHQSLLGIDVRMRLGLTGTPIENHLRELK
;
A
#
# COMPACT_ATOMS: atom_id res chain seq x y z
N ILE A 1 -65.24 45.81 7.11
CA ILE A 1 -63.77 45.95 7.26
C ILE A 1 -63.20 45.01 6.25
N ASP A 2 -62.24 45.43 5.44
CA ASP A 2 -61.67 44.58 4.39
C ASP A 2 -60.16 44.75 4.36
N ILE A 3 -59.44 43.71 3.93
CA ILE A 3 -58.00 43.76 3.72
C ILE A 3 -57.74 43.92 2.23
N THR A 4 -56.98 44.94 1.86
CA THR A 4 -56.71 45.26 0.45
C THR A 4 -55.56 44.41 -0.13
N PRO A 5 -55.44 44.32 -1.47
CA PRO A 5 -54.37 43.56 -2.14
C PRO A 5 -52.95 44.04 -1.80
N GLU A 6 -52.78 45.35 -1.60
CA GLU A 6 -51.63 45.90 -0.89
C GLU A 6 -51.97 45.81 0.61
N PRO A 7 -51.15 45.18 1.48
CA PRO A 7 -51.54 44.81 2.85
C PRO A 7 -51.90 46.03 3.72
N SER A 8 -53.17 46.42 3.69
CA SER A 8 -53.73 47.57 4.39
C SER A 8 -55.16 47.25 4.84
N ILE A 9 -55.57 47.80 5.98
CA ILE A 9 -56.92 47.60 6.53
C ILE A 9 -57.80 48.75 6.06
N ARG A 10 -58.91 48.44 5.40
CA ARG A 10 -59.94 49.40 5.02
C ARG A 10 -61.12 49.30 5.98
N VAL A 11 -61.45 50.40 6.63
CA VAL A 11 -62.63 50.54 7.49
C VAL A 11 -63.62 51.48 6.81
N GLN A 12 -64.84 51.01 6.56
CA GLN A 12 -65.91 51.81 5.97
C GLN A 12 -67.11 51.87 6.91
N ALA A 13 -67.64 53.06 7.10
CA ALA A 13 -68.88 53.29 7.82
C ALA A 13 -70.08 53.04 6.88
N TYR A 14 -71.18 52.57 7.46
CA TYR A 14 -72.47 52.43 6.79
C TYR A 14 -73.61 52.69 7.79
N PHE A 15 -74.82 52.90 7.28
CA PHE A 15 -76.02 53.05 8.11
C PHE A 15 -76.83 51.76 8.15
N ASN A 16 -77.40 51.37 7.01
CA ASN A 16 -78.26 50.18 6.91
C ASN A 16 -77.48 49.05 6.23
N GLU A 17 -76.89 49.34 5.08
CA GLU A 17 -76.16 48.39 4.25
C GLU A 17 -74.76 48.92 3.87
N LEU A 18 -73.83 47.99 3.73
CA LEU A 18 -72.46 48.30 3.34
C LEU A 18 -72.45 49.03 1.98
N GLY A 19 -71.86 50.22 1.94
CA GLY A 19 -71.79 51.03 0.71
C GLY A 19 -72.85 52.14 0.60
N ASP A 20 -73.80 52.25 1.53
CA ASP A 20 -74.80 53.34 1.53
C ASP A 20 -74.20 54.75 1.50
N LEU A 21 -73.07 54.92 2.17
CA LEU A 21 -72.34 56.20 2.22
C LEU A 21 -71.46 56.45 0.99
N THR A 22 -71.44 55.52 0.03
CA THR A 22 -70.70 55.63 -1.24
C THR A 22 -71.63 55.71 -2.46
N LYS A 23 -72.96 55.66 -2.27
CA LYS A 23 -73.97 55.81 -3.34
C LYS A 23 -74.05 57.28 -3.80
N GLY A 24 -74.23 57.47 -5.12
CA GLY A 24 -74.52 58.73 -5.84
C GLY A 24 -74.34 60.04 -5.07
N CYS A 25 -75.42 60.48 -4.42
CA CYS A 25 -75.48 61.76 -3.69
C CYS A 25 -75.26 61.65 -2.16
N SER A 26 -74.99 60.46 -1.62
CA SER A 26 -74.79 60.25 -0.19
C SER A 26 -73.58 61.04 0.30
N ARG A 27 -73.76 61.83 1.35
CA ARG A 27 -72.69 62.65 1.93
C ARG A 27 -72.77 62.71 3.45
N LEU A 28 -71.60 62.67 4.08
CA LEU A 28 -71.42 62.87 5.51
C LEU A 28 -71.06 64.34 5.79
N PHE A 29 -71.83 65.04 6.62
CA PHE A 29 -71.60 66.44 6.97
C PHE A 29 -71.69 66.67 8.48
N GLY A 30 -70.57 66.92 9.16
CA GLY A 30 -70.60 67.21 10.60
C GLY A 30 -71.28 66.07 11.36
N SER A 31 -72.30 66.31 12.16
CA SER A 31 -73.09 65.29 12.89
C SER A 31 -74.26 64.69 12.10
N TRP A 32 -74.33 64.94 10.79
CA TRP A 32 -75.40 64.47 9.91
C TRP A 32 -74.85 63.66 8.73
N ALA A 33 -75.67 62.78 8.19
CA ALA A 33 -75.40 62.08 6.95
C ALA A 33 -76.66 62.04 6.10
N PHE A 34 -76.52 62.31 4.82
CA PHE A 34 -77.55 62.07 3.83
C PHE A 34 -77.22 60.74 3.12
N VAL A 35 -78.17 59.82 3.10
CA VAL A 35 -78.09 58.58 2.32
C VAL A 35 -79.05 58.72 1.15
N ASP A 36 -78.52 58.59 -0.06
CA ASP A 36 -79.27 58.69 -1.31
C ASP A 36 -80.34 57.59 -1.36
N GLY A 37 -81.62 57.99 -1.41
CA GLY A 37 -82.79 57.10 -1.33
C GLY A 37 -83.44 56.96 0.05
N ASP A 38 -82.69 57.15 1.15
CA ASP A 38 -83.16 56.89 2.52
C ASP A 38 -83.35 58.17 3.37
N GLY A 39 -82.63 59.26 3.07
CA GLY A 39 -82.80 60.57 3.70
C GLY A 39 -81.71 60.96 4.71
N PHE A 40 -82.03 61.89 5.61
CA PHE A 40 -81.09 62.47 6.58
C PHE A 40 -81.08 61.71 7.92
N TYR A 41 -79.89 61.29 8.33
CA TYR A 41 -79.64 60.62 9.60
C TYR A 41 -78.75 61.48 10.50
N ARG A 42 -79.08 61.55 11.79
CA ARG A 42 -78.22 62.15 12.81
C ARG A 42 -77.23 61.11 13.32
N VAL A 43 -75.93 61.37 13.16
CA VAL A 43 -74.87 60.45 13.57
C VAL A 43 -74.46 60.73 15.01
N SER A 44 -74.52 59.70 15.85
CA SER A 44 -74.01 59.73 17.23
C SER A 44 -73.02 58.58 17.44
N GLY A 45 -72.03 58.77 18.33
CA GLY A 45 -71.06 57.73 18.66
C GLY A 45 -70.03 57.41 17.58
N ARG A 46 -69.52 58.42 16.84
CA ARG A 46 -68.51 58.20 15.80
C ARG A 46 -67.20 57.65 16.37
N ARG A 47 -66.76 56.51 15.83
CA ARG A 47 -65.47 55.88 16.16
C ARG A 47 -64.34 56.32 15.23
N PHE A 48 -64.65 56.73 14.00
CA PHE A 48 -63.67 57.17 12.99
C PHE A 48 -64.06 58.53 12.40
N PRO A 49 -63.08 59.37 12.02
CA PRO A 49 -63.33 60.74 11.56
C PRO A 49 -63.90 60.81 10.13
N MET A 50 -63.66 59.80 9.30
CA MET A 50 -64.10 59.75 7.90
C MET A 50 -64.96 58.51 7.63
N ALA A 51 -65.78 58.57 6.58
CA ALA A 51 -66.64 57.48 6.15
C ALA A 51 -65.85 56.26 5.62
N SER A 52 -64.64 56.48 5.11
CA SER A 52 -63.71 55.42 4.72
C SER A 52 -62.31 55.80 5.21
N VAL A 53 -61.66 54.90 5.94
CA VAL A 53 -60.30 55.05 6.46
C VAL A 53 -59.45 53.90 5.95
N LEU A 54 -58.29 54.22 5.39
CA LEU A 54 -57.29 53.24 4.96
C LEU A 54 -56.12 53.26 5.95
N ILE A 55 -55.80 52.12 6.54
CA ILE A 55 -54.70 51.95 7.49
C ILE A 55 -53.58 51.20 6.78
N PRO A 56 -52.49 51.89 6.39
CA PRO A 56 -51.36 51.26 5.71
C PRO A 56 -50.59 50.35 6.67
N GLN A 57 -49.90 49.33 6.12
CA GLN A 57 -49.15 48.31 6.86
C GLN A 57 -48.37 48.81 8.08
N PRO A 58 -47.59 49.92 8.02
CA PRO A 58 -46.79 50.39 9.15
C PRO A 58 -47.63 50.84 10.36
N LYS A 59 -48.90 51.20 10.15
CA LYS A 59 -49.82 51.69 11.19
C LYS A 59 -50.78 50.62 11.70
N ILE A 60 -50.78 49.43 11.11
CA ILE A 60 -51.70 48.35 11.48
C ILE A 60 -51.52 47.91 12.93
N SER A 61 -50.28 47.77 13.41
CA SER A 61 -50.03 47.34 14.79
C SER A 61 -50.62 48.31 15.82
N GLY A 62 -50.40 49.62 15.62
CA GLY A 62 -51.00 50.67 16.46
C GLY A 62 -52.53 50.67 16.40
N PHE A 63 -53.09 50.48 15.20
CA PHE A 63 -54.54 50.40 14.98
C PHE A 63 -55.18 49.20 15.70
N ILE A 64 -54.58 48.01 15.61
CA ILE A 64 -55.07 46.80 16.29
C ILE A 64 -55.02 46.99 17.81
N ALA A 65 -53.95 47.58 18.34
CA ALA A 65 -53.81 47.84 19.77
C ALA A 65 -54.86 48.84 20.30
N GLU A 66 -55.08 49.95 19.58
CA GLU A 66 -56.03 51.00 19.97
C GLU A 66 -57.49 50.55 19.88
N HIS A 67 -57.84 49.77 18.84
CA HIS A 67 -59.22 49.41 18.53
C HIS A 67 -59.58 47.95 18.84
N ARG A 68 -58.77 47.26 19.63
CA ARG A 68 -58.93 45.83 19.97
C ARG A 68 -60.34 45.44 20.44
N SER A 69 -60.88 46.19 21.40
CA SER A 69 -62.22 45.93 21.95
C SER A 69 -63.30 46.01 20.87
N TRP A 70 -63.16 46.97 19.94
CA TRP A 70 -64.09 47.13 18.83
C TRP A 70 -63.96 45.99 17.81
N LEU A 71 -62.72 45.64 17.42
CA LEU A 71 -62.42 44.56 16.48
C LEU A 71 -62.97 43.20 16.94
N ASN A 72 -62.93 42.91 18.24
CA ASN A 72 -63.49 41.67 18.80
C ASN A 72 -65.01 41.52 18.63
N HIS A 73 -65.74 42.62 18.42
CA HIS A 73 -67.17 42.60 18.15
C HIS A 73 -67.49 42.55 16.65
N GLN A 74 -66.47 42.50 15.78
CA GLN A 74 -66.63 42.40 14.33
C GLN A 74 -66.35 40.96 13.90
N GLY A 75 -67.35 40.31 13.30
CA GLY A 75 -67.21 38.94 12.78
C GLY A 75 -66.06 38.85 11.76
N GLY A 76 -65.15 37.90 11.96
CA GLY A 76 -63.99 37.68 11.08
C GLY A 76 -62.78 38.59 11.32
N PHE A 77 -62.84 39.55 12.25
CA PHE A 77 -61.75 40.51 12.54
C PHE A 77 -61.30 40.51 14.00
N GLN A 78 -61.58 39.42 14.72
CA GLN A 78 -61.27 39.29 16.14
C GLN A 78 -59.75 39.28 16.37
N VAL A 79 -59.30 39.89 17.47
CA VAL A 79 -57.89 39.92 17.85
C VAL A 79 -57.61 38.80 18.84
N HIS A 80 -56.95 37.76 18.36
CA HIS A 80 -56.61 36.59 19.15
C HIS A 80 -55.40 36.85 20.05
N LEU A 81 -55.46 36.30 21.26
CA LEU A 81 -54.35 36.33 22.23
C LEU A 81 -53.26 35.29 21.91
N SER A 82 -53.59 34.26 21.14
CA SER A 82 -52.64 33.26 20.69
C SER A 82 -51.71 33.87 19.65
N THR A 83 -50.40 33.74 19.84
CA THR A 83 -49.41 34.12 18.85
C THR A 83 -49.22 33.02 17.81
N VAL A 84 -48.96 33.40 16.57
CA VAL A 84 -48.49 32.47 15.54
C VAL A 84 -46.97 32.38 15.66
N GLU A 85 -46.48 31.18 15.92
CA GLU A 85 -45.04 30.92 16.00
C GLU A 85 -44.49 30.69 14.59
N ALA A 86 -43.54 31.53 14.18
CA ALA A 86 -42.68 31.19 13.06
C ALA A 86 -41.70 30.11 13.56
N ARG A 87 -41.66 28.95 12.90
CA ARG A 87 -40.68 27.90 13.19
C ARG A 87 -39.56 27.95 12.16
N LEU A 88 -38.33 27.86 12.65
CA LEU A 88 -37.16 27.68 11.78
C LEU A 88 -37.17 26.23 11.28
N SER A 89 -37.07 26.06 9.98
CA SER A 89 -36.90 24.78 9.29
C SER A 89 -35.57 24.80 8.53
N TYR A 90 -35.13 23.65 8.04
CA TYR A 90 -33.86 23.52 7.33
C TYR A 90 -33.99 22.53 6.17
N LEU A 91 -33.08 22.64 5.21
CA LEU A 91 -32.91 21.71 4.10
C LEU A 91 -31.45 21.74 3.63
N VAL A 92 -30.96 20.64 3.05
CA VAL A 92 -29.68 20.64 2.32
C VAL A 92 -30.00 20.71 0.84
N ASP A 93 -29.55 21.77 0.18
CA ASP A 93 -29.87 22.05 -1.23
C ASP A 93 -29.06 21.18 -2.20
N GLU A 94 -29.28 21.32 -3.51
CA GLU A 94 -28.57 20.53 -4.55
C GLU A 94 -27.05 20.75 -4.58
N HIS A 95 -26.55 21.81 -3.94
CA HIS A 95 -25.12 22.14 -3.84
C HIS A 95 -24.53 21.76 -2.47
N ASP A 96 -25.18 20.82 -1.78
CA ASP A 96 -24.80 20.34 -0.45
C ASP A 96 -24.67 21.45 0.60
N SER A 97 -25.40 22.56 0.41
CA SER A 97 -25.44 23.67 1.36
C SER A 97 -26.62 23.54 2.30
N LEU A 98 -26.38 23.70 3.60
CA LEU A 98 -27.43 23.73 4.62
C LEU A 98 -28.09 25.11 4.63
N VAL A 99 -29.39 25.16 4.36
CA VAL A 99 -30.19 26.39 4.27
C VAL A 99 -31.26 26.38 5.35
N PHE A 100 -31.35 27.47 6.12
CA PHE A 100 -32.39 27.68 7.12
C PHE A 100 -33.53 28.51 6.54
N VAL A 101 -34.77 28.06 6.69
CA VAL A 101 -35.96 28.74 6.17
C VAL A 101 -36.96 28.96 7.29
N SER A 102 -37.45 30.19 7.43
CA SER A 102 -38.52 30.51 8.38
C SER A 102 -39.87 30.14 7.77
N ARG A 103 -40.64 29.25 8.40
CA ARG A 103 -42.01 28.92 7.99
C ARG A 103 -42.99 29.33 9.08
N LEU A 104 -44.05 30.05 8.69
CA LEU A 104 -45.19 30.36 9.56
C LEU A 104 -46.09 29.11 9.59
N GLN A 105 -46.26 28.50 10.77
CA GLN A 105 -47.14 27.35 10.93
C GLN A 105 -48.36 27.76 11.76
N ILE A 106 -49.52 27.82 11.12
CA ILE A 106 -50.84 27.84 11.77
C ILE A 106 -51.48 26.50 11.41
N GLY A 107 -52.08 25.81 12.39
CA GLY A 107 -52.58 24.43 12.21
C GLY A 107 -53.38 24.21 10.92
N ASN A 108 -53.19 23.01 10.33
CA ASN A 108 -53.78 22.46 9.09
C ASN A 108 -54.15 23.49 8.01
N ASP A 109 -53.25 23.64 7.03
CA ASP A 109 -53.47 24.17 5.68
C ASP A 109 -54.64 25.14 5.53
N VAL A 110 -54.37 26.43 5.79
CA VAL A 110 -55.28 27.49 5.42
C VAL A 110 -54.60 28.35 4.35
N GLU A 111 -54.97 28.10 3.09
CA GLU A 111 -54.69 29.03 1.99
C GLU A 111 -55.31 30.41 2.31
N GLY A 112 -54.58 31.49 2.01
CA GLY A 112 -55.11 32.87 2.11
C GLY A 112 -54.72 33.66 3.36
N LEU A 113 -53.66 33.28 4.09
CA LEU A 113 -53.08 34.12 5.15
C LEU A 113 -52.48 35.40 4.57
N ILE A 114 -52.82 36.54 5.16
CA ILE A 114 -52.30 37.85 4.75
C ILE A 114 -51.30 38.34 5.80
N ASP A 115 -50.06 38.54 5.37
CA ASP A 115 -48.99 39.11 6.18
C ASP A 115 -49.17 40.62 6.34
N LEU A 116 -49.33 41.10 7.57
CA LEU A 116 -49.50 42.51 7.93
C LEU A 116 -48.33 43.03 8.78
N GLY A 117 -47.14 42.42 8.67
CA GLY A 117 -45.95 42.76 9.46
C GLY A 117 -45.89 41.98 10.77
N GLU A 118 -46.01 42.67 11.91
CA GLU A 118 -46.06 42.08 13.27
C GLU A 118 -47.33 41.23 13.51
N TRP A 119 -48.30 41.31 12.60
CA TRP A 119 -49.57 40.62 12.69
C TRP A 119 -49.81 39.79 11.41
N VAL A 120 -50.53 38.68 11.56
CA VAL A 120 -51.08 37.90 10.44
C VAL A 120 -52.61 37.97 10.52
N TYR A 121 -53.26 38.18 9.38
CA TYR A 121 -54.71 38.05 9.28
C TYR A 121 -55.10 36.75 8.59
N GLN A 122 -56.04 36.05 9.20
CA GLN A 122 -56.69 34.88 8.62
C GLN A 122 -58.15 35.23 8.28
N PRO A 123 -58.55 35.15 6.99
CA PRO A 123 -59.93 35.39 6.57
C PRO A 123 -60.92 34.57 7.41
N GLY A 124 -61.90 35.26 8.01
CA GLY A 124 -62.95 34.63 8.82
C GLY A 124 -62.57 34.32 10.28
N ALA A 125 -61.28 34.27 10.62
CA ALA A 125 -60.82 34.04 11.99
C ALA A 125 -60.34 35.33 12.68
N GLY A 126 -59.64 36.23 11.97
CA GLY A 126 -59.18 37.52 12.50
C GLY A 126 -57.67 37.65 12.57
N PHE A 127 -57.18 38.49 13.50
CA PHE A 127 -55.78 38.89 13.64
C PHE A 127 -55.04 38.07 14.71
N PHE A 128 -53.82 37.65 14.38
CA PHE A 128 -52.90 36.97 15.28
C PHE A 128 -51.57 37.70 15.33
N ALA A 129 -50.99 37.88 16.52
CA ALA A 129 -49.66 38.46 16.66
C ALA A 129 -48.59 37.44 16.23
N LYS A 130 -47.59 37.86 15.46
CA LYS A 130 -46.43 37.02 15.18
C LYS A 130 -45.51 37.01 16.38
N ARG A 131 -45.03 35.83 16.75
CA ARG A 131 -43.87 35.69 17.62
C ARG A 131 -42.67 35.42 16.72
N ALA A 132 -41.60 36.22 16.87
CA ALA A 132 -40.37 36.01 16.12
C ALA A 132 -39.88 34.56 16.30
N ALA A 133 -39.55 33.91 15.19
CA ALA A 133 -38.91 32.59 15.20
C ALA A 133 -37.59 32.68 15.98
N GLY A 134 -37.39 31.81 16.95
CA GLY A 134 -36.09 31.67 17.61
C GLY A 134 -35.81 32.69 18.71
N ALA A 135 -36.73 32.88 19.65
CA ALA A 135 -36.38 33.44 20.96
C ALA A 135 -35.38 32.49 21.66
N GLY A 136 -34.10 32.57 21.29
CA GLY A 136 -33.02 31.70 21.78
C GLY A 136 -31.99 31.23 20.73
N LEU A 137 -32.20 31.43 19.42
CA LEU A 137 -31.26 31.03 18.37
C LEU A 137 -30.36 32.20 17.93
N SER A 138 -29.08 31.95 17.68
CA SER A 138 -28.11 32.97 17.25
C SER A 138 -28.23 33.33 15.76
N PHE A 139 -29.10 32.65 15.01
CA PHE A 139 -29.28 32.84 13.57
C PHE A 139 -30.75 32.83 13.13
N GLN A 140 -31.02 33.56 12.04
CA GLN A 140 -32.35 33.75 11.46
C GLN A 140 -32.53 32.93 10.17
N GLY A 141 -33.79 32.79 9.73
CA GLY A 141 -34.10 32.23 8.42
C GLY A 141 -33.44 33.01 7.29
N GLY A 142 -32.91 32.31 6.28
CA GLY A 142 -32.11 32.85 5.19
C GLY A 142 -30.60 32.56 5.31
N ARG A 143 -30.12 32.05 6.45
CA ARG A 143 -28.73 31.62 6.61
C ARG A 143 -28.43 30.40 5.74
N ARG A 144 -27.30 30.44 5.03
CA ARG A 144 -26.77 29.35 4.21
C ARG A 144 -25.36 28.98 4.68
N VAL A 145 -25.11 27.69 4.88
CA VAL A 145 -23.82 27.14 5.29
C VAL A 145 -23.32 26.21 4.19
N PRO A 146 -22.15 26.47 3.58
CA PRO A 146 -21.59 25.63 2.52
C PRO A 146 -21.11 24.27 3.05
N ALA A 147 -21.10 23.25 2.19
CA ALA A 147 -20.82 21.85 2.54
C ALA A 147 -19.61 21.63 3.47
N HIS A 148 -18.47 22.25 3.15
CA HIS A 148 -17.22 22.11 3.92
C HIS A 148 -17.26 22.77 5.31
N GLU A 149 -18.19 23.71 5.55
CA GLU A 149 -18.36 24.35 6.86
C GLU A 149 -19.42 23.66 7.73
N ILE A 150 -20.25 22.79 7.14
CA ILE A 150 -21.34 22.10 7.85
C ILE A 150 -20.84 21.38 9.11
N PRO A 151 -19.76 20.58 9.09
CA PRO A 151 -19.31 19.88 10.29
C PRO A 151 -18.95 20.84 11.43
N MET A 152 -18.17 21.89 11.14
CA MET A 152 -17.78 22.89 12.12
C MET A 152 -18.99 23.69 12.64
N PHE A 153 -19.92 24.03 11.75
CA PHE A 153 -21.14 24.75 12.10
C PHE A 153 -22.04 23.92 13.02
N VAL A 154 -22.27 22.64 12.69
CA VAL A 154 -23.10 21.73 13.49
C VAL A 154 -22.47 21.48 14.87
N ARG A 155 -21.14 21.34 14.95
CA ARG A 155 -20.42 21.22 16.24
C ARG A 155 -20.60 22.47 17.12
N SER A 156 -20.42 23.66 16.54
CA SER A 156 -20.46 24.93 17.29
C SER A 156 -21.86 25.36 17.71
N HIS A 157 -22.90 25.00 16.96
CA HIS A 157 -24.28 25.41 17.22
C HIS A 157 -25.18 24.23 17.66
N ARG A 158 -24.60 23.15 18.18
CA ARG A 158 -25.33 21.90 18.50
C ARG A 158 -26.59 22.12 19.35
N GLN A 159 -26.47 22.84 20.46
CA GLN A 159 -27.59 23.09 21.39
C GLN A 159 -28.74 23.86 20.74
N GLU A 160 -28.42 24.76 19.81
CA GLU A 160 -29.39 25.54 19.05
C GLU A 160 -30.08 24.67 17.99
N LEU A 161 -29.31 23.83 17.29
CA LEU A 161 -29.81 22.93 16.26
C LEU A 161 -30.70 21.81 16.84
N GLU A 162 -30.45 21.34 18.06
CA GLU A 162 -31.33 20.39 18.78
C GLU A 162 -32.74 20.97 19.05
N GLN A 163 -32.91 22.30 19.04
CA GLN A 163 -34.22 22.95 19.17
C GLN A 163 -35.02 22.95 17.86
N ILE A 164 -34.35 22.72 16.73
CA ILE A 164 -35.00 22.65 15.42
C ILE A 164 -35.60 21.26 15.26
N GLN A 165 -36.92 21.19 15.13
CA GLN A 165 -37.63 19.93 15.02
C GLN A 165 -37.12 19.11 13.83
N GLY A 166 -36.72 17.86 14.11
CA GLY A 166 -36.23 16.92 13.10
C GLY A 166 -34.78 17.14 12.66
N PHE A 167 -34.07 18.15 13.17
CA PHE A 167 -32.70 18.45 12.74
C PHE A 167 -31.75 17.26 12.95
N PHE A 168 -31.78 16.68 14.14
CA PHE A 168 -31.08 15.43 14.43
C PHE A 168 -32.04 14.26 14.30
N SER A 169 -31.71 13.31 13.43
CA SER A 169 -32.45 12.07 13.25
C SER A 169 -32.17 11.12 14.41
N GLU A 170 -33.22 10.52 14.97
CA GLU A 170 -33.10 9.38 15.89
C GLU A 170 -32.89 8.05 15.13
N ARG A 171 -33.22 8.02 13.84
CA ARG A 171 -33.02 6.84 12.98
C ARG A 171 -31.60 6.84 12.45
N SER A 172 -30.87 5.77 12.74
CA SER A 172 -29.53 5.57 12.20
C SER A 172 -29.59 5.03 10.78
N PRO A 173 -29.18 5.79 9.74
CA PRO A 173 -29.03 5.27 8.39
C PRO A 173 -27.84 4.29 8.29
N VAL A 174 -26.95 4.30 9.28
CA VAL A 174 -25.77 3.45 9.38
C VAL A 174 -26.12 2.14 10.11
N SER A 175 -25.70 1.01 9.53
CA SER A 175 -25.76 -0.30 10.18
C SER A 175 -24.52 -0.55 11.02
N ASP A 176 -23.35 -0.31 10.43
CA ASP A 176 -22.06 -0.63 11.01
C ASP A 176 -21.04 0.46 10.70
N VAL A 177 -20.15 0.69 11.65
CA VAL A 177 -19.02 1.64 11.55
C VAL A 177 -17.80 0.90 12.02
N GLY A 178 -16.74 0.94 11.23
CA GLY A 178 -15.49 0.28 11.61
C GLY A 178 -14.36 0.65 10.67
N LEU A 179 -13.41 -0.27 10.54
CA LEU A 179 -12.21 -0.09 9.75
C LEU A 179 -12.15 -1.08 8.60
N ARG A 180 -11.62 -0.62 7.48
CA ARG A 180 -11.17 -1.44 6.36
C ARG A 180 -9.65 -1.48 6.39
N ILE A 181 -9.08 -2.65 6.64
CA ILE A 181 -7.63 -2.82 6.69
C ILE A 181 -7.21 -3.54 5.41
N GLY A 182 -6.52 -2.81 4.52
CA GLY A 182 -6.20 -3.26 3.17
C GLY A 182 -4.73 -3.12 2.82
N LEU A 183 -4.46 -3.35 1.53
CA LEU A 183 -3.18 -3.05 0.90
C LEU A 183 -3.42 -2.09 -0.26
N ASP A 184 -2.58 -1.07 -0.40
CA ASP A 184 -2.58 -0.19 -1.56
C ASP A 184 -1.91 -0.85 -2.79
N ASN A 185 -1.82 -0.11 -3.90
CA ASN A 185 -1.19 -0.60 -5.13
C ASN A 185 0.31 -0.84 -4.99
N ASP A 186 0.95 -0.20 -4.01
CA ASP A 186 2.39 -0.31 -3.72
C ASP A 186 2.67 -1.39 -2.64
N GLY A 187 1.63 -2.04 -2.12
CA GLY A 187 1.73 -3.09 -1.10
C GLY A 187 1.86 -2.58 0.34
N HIS A 188 1.61 -1.29 0.60
CA HIS A 188 1.55 -0.74 1.95
C HIS A 188 0.20 -1.04 2.60
N ILE A 189 0.20 -1.23 3.91
CA ILE A 189 -1.02 -1.47 4.67
C ILE A 189 -1.79 -0.16 4.82
N THR A 190 -3.05 -0.14 4.37
CA THR A 190 -3.95 0.99 4.57
C THR A 190 -5.02 0.66 5.61
N ILE A 191 -5.41 1.66 6.39
CA ILE A 191 -6.47 1.58 7.38
C ILE A 191 -7.42 2.71 7.08
N ASP A 192 -8.59 2.37 6.57
CA ASP A 192 -9.58 3.33 6.11
C ASP A 192 -10.86 3.21 6.95
N PRO A 193 -11.40 4.30 7.50
CA PRO A 193 -12.69 4.26 8.18
C PRO A 193 -13.80 3.91 7.18
N GLU A 194 -14.60 2.91 7.50
CA GLU A 194 -15.69 2.42 6.64
C GLU A 194 -17.03 2.52 7.36
N ILE A 195 -18.02 3.07 6.64
CA ILE A 195 -19.39 3.28 7.13
C ILE A 195 -20.33 2.49 6.22
N VAL A 196 -21.06 1.53 6.80
CA VAL A 196 -22.01 0.69 6.06
C VAL A 196 -23.41 1.21 6.30
N LEU A 197 -24.13 1.51 5.21
CA LEU A 197 -25.52 1.95 5.27
C LEU A 197 -26.45 0.75 5.46
N ARG A 198 -27.54 0.95 6.21
CA ARG A 198 -28.62 -0.03 6.32
C ARG A 198 -29.25 -0.29 4.94
N PRO A 199 -29.70 -1.52 4.65
CA PRO A 199 -30.27 -1.88 3.34
C PRO A 199 -31.48 -1.04 2.90
N SER A 200 -32.18 -0.42 3.86
CA SER A 200 -33.32 0.49 3.60
C SER A 200 -32.91 1.84 2.99
N TYR A 201 -31.63 2.20 3.07
CA TYR A 201 -31.09 3.45 2.56
C TYR A 201 -30.25 3.17 1.31
N ARG A 202 -30.36 4.02 0.29
CA ARG A 202 -29.49 3.97 -0.89
C ARG A 202 -28.40 5.02 -0.73
N ALA A 203 -27.18 4.69 -1.15
CA ALA A 203 -26.03 5.61 -1.05
C ALA A 203 -26.29 6.99 -1.70
N ARG A 204 -27.07 7.06 -2.78
CA ARG A 204 -27.44 8.33 -3.45
C ARG A 204 -28.38 9.24 -2.66
N ASP A 205 -29.11 8.67 -1.71
CA ASP A 205 -30.13 9.39 -0.92
C ASP A 205 -29.52 9.90 0.41
N VAL A 206 -28.23 9.60 0.64
CA VAL A 206 -27.51 9.88 1.88
C VAL A 206 -26.29 10.74 1.56
N ARG A 207 -26.09 11.81 2.32
CA ARG A 207 -24.99 12.77 2.13
C ARG A 207 -24.08 12.77 3.34
N PHE A 208 -22.78 12.69 3.11
CA PHE A 208 -21.76 12.60 4.17
C PHE A 208 -21.03 13.92 4.34
N PHE A 209 -20.93 14.38 5.59
CA PHE A 209 -20.23 15.60 6.01
C PHE A 209 -19.36 15.27 7.23
N GLU A 210 -18.15 14.74 7.01
CA GLU A 210 -17.30 14.17 8.07
C GLU A 210 -18.07 13.12 8.91
N GLU A 211 -18.29 13.35 10.20
CA GLU A 211 -19.05 12.47 11.09
C GLU A 211 -20.57 12.65 10.99
N PHE A 212 -21.07 13.59 10.18
CA PHE A 212 -22.49 13.87 10.05
C PHE A 212 -23.05 13.27 8.76
N VAL A 213 -24.13 12.51 8.88
CA VAL A 213 -24.83 11.89 7.76
C VAL A 213 -26.20 12.53 7.63
N TYR A 214 -26.48 13.17 6.51
CA TYR A 214 -27.77 13.77 6.23
C TYR A 214 -28.60 12.87 5.31
N THR A 215 -29.85 12.61 5.68
CA THR A 215 -30.84 11.97 4.82
C THR A 215 -32.04 12.88 4.65
N ASP A 216 -32.49 13.06 3.40
CA ASP A 216 -33.64 13.91 3.11
C ASP A 216 -34.90 13.39 3.81
N GLY A 217 -35.67 14.29 4.41
CA GLY A 217 -36.85 13.96 5.23
C GLY A 217 -36.58 13.37 6.62
N GLU A 218 -35.36 12.92 6.94
CA GLU A 218 -35.03 12.37 8.27
C GLU A 218 -34.09 13.27 9.09
N GLY A 219 -33.19 14.02 8.44
CA GLY A 219 -32.26 14.94 9.09
C GLY A 219 -30.84 14.43 9.24
N PHE A 220 -30.07 15.06 10.13
CA PHE A 220 -28.67 14.73 10.39
C PHE A 220 -28.53 13.65 11.46
N PHE A 221 -27.76 12.61 11.17
CA PHE A 221 -27.34 11.58 12.11
C PHE A 221 -25.85 11.73 12.41
N VAL A 222 -25.45 11.59 13.67
CA VAL A 222 -24.03 11.67 14.07
C VAL A 222 -23.44 10.28 14.11
N VAL A 223 -22.53 9.99 13.19
CA VAL A 223 -21.74 8.76 13.17
C VAL A 223 -20.71 8.86 14.29
N ARG A 224 -20.65 7.83 15.13
CA ARG A 224 -19.66 7.73 16.21
C ARG A 224 -18.84 6.47 16.00
N PHE A 225 -17.54 6.66 15.78
CA PHE A 225 -16.58 5.56 15.86
C PHE A 225 -16.49 5.07 17.31
N ASP A 226 -16.16 3.80 17.50
CA ASP A 226 -15.90 3.26 18.82
C ASP A 226 -14.72 4.04 19.44
N PRO A 227 -14.88 4.61 20.65
CA PRO A 227 -13.84 5.43 21.28
C PRO A 227 -12.55 4.66 21.58
N ARG A 228 -12.57 3.32 21.54
CA ARG A 228 -11.39 2.47 21.67
C ARG A 228 -10.53 2.46 20.41
N ILE A 229 -11.07 2.87 19.25
CA ILE A 229 -10.29 3.03 18.02
C ILE A 229 -9.35 4.24 18.19
N PRO A 230 -8.02 4.06 18.07
CA PRO A 230 -7.07 5.16 18.14
C PRO A 230 -7.41 6.30 17.17
N PRO A 231 -7.30 7.58 17.57
CA PRO A 231 -7.70 8.72 16.73
C PRO A 231 -7.03 8.75 15.35
N ARG A 232 -5.78 8.26 15.23
CA ARG A 232 -5.05 8.18 13.96
C ARG A 232 -5.71 7.27 12.91
N PHE A 233 -6.54 6.31 13.32
CA PHE A 233 -7.25 5.39 12.43
C PHE A 233 -8.70 5.79 12.15
N GLN A 234 -9.16 6.92 12.71
CA GLN A 234 -10.47 7.49 12.38
C GLN A 234 -10.45 8.27 11.06
N GLN A 235 -9.27 8.38 10.44
CA GLN A 235 -9.03 8.92 9.11
C GLN A 235 -8.19 7.90 8.33
N SER A 236 -8.20 7.99 7.00
CA SER A 236 -7.35 7.15 6.15
C SER A 236 -5.89 7.26 6.56
N TYR A 237 -5.31 6.12 6.92
CA TYR A 237 -3.94 6.01 7.43
C TYR A 237 -3.16 4.96 6.63
N VAL A 238 -1.94 5.28 6.25
CA VAL A 238 -1.01 4.33 5.62
C VAL A 238 0.07 3.98 6.64
N VAL A 239 0.21 2.69 6.94
CA VAL A 239 1.24 2.21 7.87
C VAL A 239 2.60 2.33 7.20
N MET A 240 3.49 3.10 7.81
CA MET A 240 4.83 3.31 7.28
C MET A 240 5.66 2.01 7.41
N THR A 241 6.60 1.79 6.48
CA THR A 241 7.48 0.62 6.48
C THR A 241 8.21 0.39 7.82
N GLU A 242 8.58 1.47 8.50
CA GLU A 242 9.26 1.44 9.81
C GLU A 242 8.33 0.99 10.95
N GLU A 243 7.04 1.29 10.85
CA GLU A 243 6.01 0.96 11.84
C GLU A 243 5.45 -0.46 11.63
N MET A 244 5.60 -1.00 10.42
CA MET A 244 5.02 -2.27 10.01
C MET A 244 5.32 -3.44 10.97
N PRO A 245 6.54 -3.62 11.53
CA PRO A 245 6.80 -4.69 12.48
C PRO A 245 6.01 -4.57 13.78
N LEU A 246 5.87 -3.35 14.31
CA LEU A 246 5.08 -3.09 15.52
C LEU A 246 3.59 -3.25 15.24
N PHE A 247 3.13 -2.72 14.10
CA PHE A 247 1.75 -2.80 13.67
C PHE A 247 1.28 -4.26 13.53
N LEU A 248 2.02 -5.08 12.77
CA LEU A 248 1.67 -6.48 12.53
C LEU A 248 1.75 -7.34 13.80
N SER A 249 2.65 -7.01 14.73
CA SER A 249 2.87 -7.82 15.94
C SER A 249 1.91 -7.50 17.09
N TYR A 250 1.39 -6.26 17.15
CA TYR A 250 0.64 -5.78 18.32
C TYR A 250 -0.66 -5.06 17.97
N GLU A 251 -0.67 -4.23 16.93
CA GLU A 251 -1.83 -3.36 16.68
C GLU A 251 -2.91 -4.02 15.81
N LEU A 252 -2.50 -4.84 14.84
CA LEU A 252 -3.43 -5.46 13.90
C LEU A 252 -4.47 -6.32 14.64
N ASP A 253 -4.05 -7.12 15.61
CA ASP A 253 -4.96 -8.00 16.35
C ASP A 253 -5.95 -7.22 17.24
N ASP A 254 -5.51 -6.11 17.84
CA ASP A 254 -6.40 -5.20 18.59
C ASP A 254 -7.45 -4.57 17.67
N LEU A 255 -7.03 -4.17 16.45
CA LEU A 255 -7.90 -3.54 15.45
C LEU A 255 -8.87 -4.52 14.78
N ARG A 256 -8.57 -5.82 14.74
CA ARG A 256 -9.47 -6.84 14.12
C ARG A 256 -10.88 -6.82 14.69
N SER A 257 -11.04 -6.50 15.97
CA SER A 257 -12.36 -6.40 16.62
C SER A 257 -13.21 -5.23 16.12
N PHE A 258 -12.58 -4.21 15.52
CA PHE A 258 -13.22 -3.03 14.94
C PHE A 258 -13.23 -3.06 13.41
N ALA A 259 -12.58 -4.03 12.79
CA ALA A 259 -12.47 -4.12 11.35
C ALA A 259 -13.72 -4.77 10.74
N LEU A 260 -14.35 -4.08 9.78
CA LEU A 260 -15.42 -4.63 8.96
C LEU A 260 -14.86 -5.58 7.89
N TRP A 261 -13.63 -5.32 7.44
CA TRP A 261 -12.91 -6.15 6.50
C TRP A 261 -11.41 -6.01 6.71
N VAL A 262 -10.69 -7.14 6.58
CA VAL A 262 -9.23 -7.21 6.64
C VAL A 262 -8.76 -8.00 5.43
N ASP A 263 -7.74 -7.50 4.72
CA ASP A 263 -7.14 -8.20 3.60
C ASP A 263 -6.63 -9.58 4.07
N PRO A 264 -7.06 -10.68 3.41
CA PRO A 264 -6.66 -12.04 3.79
C PRO A 264 -5.15 -12.27 3.78
N ARG A 265 -4.36 -11.46 3.04
CA ARG A 265 -2.90 -11.52 2.98
C ARG A 265 -2.23 -10.98 4.24
N LEU A 266 -2.92 -10.19 5.07
CA LEU A 266 -2.42 -9.64 6.35
C LEU A 266 -2.44 -10.68 7.49
N LYS A 267 -2.05 -11.91 7.18
CA LYS A 267 -1.83 -12.97 8.15
C LYS A 267 -0.60 -13.77 7.76
N LYS A 268 0.02 -14.37 8.76
CA LYS A 268 1.06 -15.35 8.56
C LYS A 268 0.46 -16.61 7.92
N PRO A 269 1.03 -17.14 6.82
CA PRO A 269 0.55 -18.39 6.23
C PRO A 269 0.77 -19.55 7.19
N SER A 270 -0.19 -20.48 7.20
CA SER A 270 -0.12 -21.72 8.00
C SER A 270 0.78 -22.77 7.35
N GLN A 271 0.86 -22.77 6.02
CA GLN A 271 1.78 -23.59 5.25
C GLN A 271 2.50 -22.73 4.22
N LEU A 272 3.81 -22.95 4.09
CA LEU A 272 4.62 -22.25 3.12
C LEU A 272 5.67 -23.23 2.60
N GLU A 273 5.58 -23.52 1.30
CA GLU A 273 6.42 -24.48 0.59
C GLU A 273 7.23 -23.76 -0.49
N LEU A 274 8.52 -24.07 -0.59
CA LEU A 274 9.36 -23.60 -1.68
C LEU A 274 9.19 -24.51 -2.90
N LYS A 275 8.83 -23.92 -4.04
CA LYS A 275 8.51 -24.65 -5.27
C LYS A 275 9.35 -24.22 -6.45
N ILE A 276 9.58 -25.18 -7.34
CA ILE A 276 10.23 -24.98 -8.63
C ILE A 276 9.32 -25.49 -9.72
N ASP A 277 9.09 -24.67 -10.75
CA ASP A 277 8.29 -25.06 -11.92
C ASP A 277 9.15 -25.33 -13.17
N ARG A 278 10.30 -24.67 -13.31
CA ARG A 278 11.17 -24.73 -14.49
C ARG A 278 12.63 -24.71 -14.10
N VAL A 279 13.38 -25.56 -14.79
CA VAL A 279 14.83 -25.67 -14.66
C VAL A 279 15.44 -25.74 -16.05
N GLN A 280 16.43 -24.91 -16.31
CA GLN A 280 17.26 -24.97 -17.51
C GLN A 280 18.72 -25.04 -17.10
N GLU A 281 19.39 -26.12 -17.45
CA GLU A 281 20.84 -26.24 -17.28
C GLU A 281 21.55 -25.41 -18.35
N ASP A 282 22.58 -24.66 -17.95
CA ASP A 282 23.39 -23.90 -18.88
C ASP A 282 24.31 -24.87 -19.64
N PRO A 283 24.16 -25.04 -20.97
CA PRO A 283 24.95 -25.99 -21.74
C PRO A 283 26.45 -25.65 -21.75
N ASP A 284 26.80 -24.37 -21.54
CA ASP A 284 28.18 -23.89 -21.53
C ASP A 284 28.78 -23.83 -20.10
N ALA A 285 27.97 -24.10 -19.06
CA ALA A 285 28.40 -24.02 -17.67
C ALA A 285 27.77 -25.14 -16.79
N ILE A 286 28.45 -26.29 -16.72
CA ILE A 286 28.01 -27.42 -15.88
C ILE A 286 27.92 -27.00 -14.41
N GLY A 287 26.80 -27.35 -13.79
CA GLY A 287 26.48 -27.00 -12.41
C GLY A 287 25.91 -25.59 -12.26
N CYS A 288 25.64 -24.88 -13.37
CA CYS A 288 24.87 -23.64 -13.39
C CYS A 288 23.48 -23.91 -13.97
N PHE A 289 22.46 -23.45 -13.26
CA PHE A 289 21.06 -23.67 -13.58
C PHE A 289 20.32 -22.35 -13.56
N ARG A 290 19.40 -22.16 -14.50
CA ARG A 290 18.41 -21.09 -14.44
C ARG A 290 17.09 -21.71 -13.99
N THR A 291 16.63 -21.29 -12.83
CA THR A 291 15.45 -21.86 -12.19
C THR A 291 14.44 -20.78 -11.88
N HIS A 292 13.17 -21.09 -12.07
CA HIS A 292 12.09 -20.30 -11.50
C HIS A 292 11.67 -20.94 -10.18
N ILE A 293 11.92 -20.22 -9.09
CA ILE A 293 11.70 -20.66 -7.72
C ILE A 293 10.80 -19.64 -7.04
N PHE A 294 9.75 -20.10 -6.39
CA PHE A 294 8.79 -19.25 -5.68
C PHE A 294 8.27 -19.96 -4.43
N TYR A 295 7.76 -19.18 -3.48
CA TYR A 295 7.06 -19.70 -2.32
C TYR A 295 5.56 -19.80 -2.61
N GLN A 296 4.95 -20.90 -2.20
CA GLN A 296 3.51 -21.11 -2.27
C GLN A 296 2.92 -21.31 -0.88
N SER A 297 1.82 -20.64 -0.60
CA SER A 297 0.99 -20.83 0.60
C SER A 297 -0.47 -21.10 0.22
N GLU A 298 -1.33 -21.26 1.23
CA GLU A 298 -2.78 -21.31 1.05
C GLU A 298 -3.40 -19.99 0.57
N LEU A 299 -2.65 -18.88 0.61
CA LEU A 299 -3.13 -17.55 0.23
C LEU A 299 -2.77 -17.17 -1.20
N GLY A 300 -1.68 -17.72 -1.72
CA GLY A 300 -1.16 -17.37 -3.03
C GLY A 300 0.29 -17.80 -3.20
N GLN A 301 1.00 -17.09 -4.07
CA GLN A 301 2.40 -17.37 -4.40
C GLN A 301 3.20 -16.08 -4.33
N THR A 302 4.46 -16.16 -3.91
CA THR A 302 5.39 -15.03 -3.96
C THR A 302 6.72 -15.45 -4.58
N GLU A 303 7.18 -14.63 -5.51
CA GLU A 303 8.52 -14.73 -6.07
C GLU A 303 9.59 -14.42 -5.00
N LEU A 304 10.85 -14.69 -5.31
CA LEU A 304 11.97 -14.36 -4.41
C LEU A 304 12.27 -12.85 -4.35
N ALA A 305 11.89 -12.08 -5.36
CA ALA A 305 12.26 -10.68 -5.48
C ALA A 305 11.80 -9.81 -4.29
N PRO A 306 10.53 -9.90 -3.83
CA PRO A 306 10.09 -9.18 -2.63
C PRO A 306 10.89 -9.57 -1.37
N LEU A 307 11.28 -10.85 -1.24
CA LEU A 307 12.05 -11.34 -0.09
C LEU A 307 13.48 -10.81 -0.10
N VAL A 308 14.13 -10.83 -1.27
CA VAL A 308 15.47 -10.26 -1.48
C VAL A 308 15.45 -8.77 -1.20
N HIS A 309 14.45 -8.04 -1.72
CA HIS A 309 14.29 -6.61 -1.47
C HIS A 309 14.14 -6.33 0.03
N GLY A 310 13.25 -7.05 0.72
CA GLY A 310 13.06 -6.90 2.16
C GLY A 310 14.33 -7.18 2.96
N CYS A 311 15.08 -8.24 2.60
CA CYS A 311 16.38 -8.54 3.20
C CYS A 311 17.41 -7.41 2.98
N ARG A 312 17.45 -6.79 1.79
CA ARG A 312 18.36 -5.65 1.50
C ARG A 312 18.04 -4.43 2.34
N GLN A 313 16.76 -4.17 2.56
CA GLN A 313 16.27 -3.04 3.36
C GLN A 313 16.31 -3.31 4.87
N GLY A 314 16.72 -4.52 5.30
CA GLY A 314 16.70 -4.90 6.71
C GLY A 314 15.30 -4.99 7.30
N GLN A 315 14.29 -5.25 6.47
CA GLN A 315 12.91 -5.43 6.90
C GLN A 315 12.76 -6.79 7.60
N ARG A 316 12.03 -6.80 8.71
CA ARG A 316 11.65 -8.03 9.39
C ARG A 316 10.49 -8.72 8.72
N TYR A 317 9.47 -7.98 8.29
CA TYR A 317 8.28 -8.55 7.65
C TYR A 317 8.14 -8.01 6.24
N VAL A 318 7.70 -8.89 5.33
CA VAL A 318 7.29 -8.51 3.97
C VAL A 318 5.87 -9.02 3.75
N VAL A 319 5.01 -8.15 3.23
CA VAL A 319 3.66 -8.52 2.82
C VAL A 319 3.70 -8.94 1.35
N THR A 320 3.21 -10.14 1.07
CA THR A 320 3.21 -10.73 -0.27
C THR A 320 1.85 -11.34 -0.59
N ASP A 321 1.67 -11.79 -1.83
CA ASP A 321 0.48 -12.56 -2.20
C ASP A 321 0.41 -13.95 -1.53
N ALA A 322 1.54 -14.45 -1.02
CA ALA A 322 1.57 -15.64 -0.17
C ALA A 322 1.25 -15.35 1.31
N GLY A 323 1.02 -14.08 1.68
CA GLY A 323 0.77 -13.61 3.05
C GLY A 323 1.92 -12.80 3.63
N VAL A 324 1.87 -12.56 4.94
CA VAL A 324 2.93 -11.89 5.70
C VAL A 324 4.03 -12.89 6.04
N LEU A 325 5.24 -12.61 5.59
CA LEU A 325 6.41 -13.47 5.80
C LEU A 325 7.40 -12.79 6.75
N ASP A 326 7.81 -13.52 7.80
CA ASP A 326 8.84 -13.08 8.74
C ASP A 326 10.22 -13.48 8.22
N LEU A 327 10.94 -12.50 7.69
CA LEU A 327 12.30 -12.64 7.16
C LEU A 327 13.35 -12.90 8.23
N GLU A 328 13.02 -13.05 9.52
CA GLU A 328 13.95 -13.57 10.53
C GLU A 328 13.86 -15.10 10.68
N GLU A 329 12.87 -15.76 10.08
CA GLU A 329 12.76 -17.21 10.16
C GLU A 329 14.00 -17.92 9.57
N PRO A 330 14.42 -19.07 10.15
CA PRO A 330 15.59 -19.81 9.66
C PRO A 330 15.48 -20.24 8.19
N ARG A 331 14.27 -20.49 7.68
CA ARG A 331 14.05 -20.87 6.27
C ARG A 331 14.51 -19.81 5.28
N PHE A 332 14.51 -18.53 5.66
CA PHE A 332 14.98 -17.43 4.81
C PHE A 332 16.47 -17.10 5.00
N ASP A 333 17.22 -17.88 5.81
CA ASP A 333 18.67 -17.69 6.00
C ASP A 333 19.43 -17.71 4.67
N TRP A 334 19.06 -18.62 3.75
CA TRP A 334 19.70 -18.72 2.45
C TRP A 334 19.43 -17.48 1.58
N VAL A 335 18.23 -16.89 1.67
CA VAL A 335 17.88 -15.63 0.97
C VAL A 335 18.72 -14.48 1.52
N ARG A 336 18.83 -14.36 2.85
CA ARG A 336 19.68 -13.36 3.51
C ARG A 336 21.14 -13.47 3.08
N GLN A 337 21.68 -14.69 3.04
CA GLN A 337 23.06 -14.95 2.63
C GLN A 337 23.29 -14.60 1.15
N ALA A 338 22.40 -15.06 0.26
CA ALA A 338 22.51 -14.79 -1.18
C ALA A 338 22.39 -13.30 -1.50
N THR A 339 21.59 -12.56 -0.73
CA THR A 339 21.43 -11.12 -0.83
C THR A 339 22.73 -10.38 -0.50
N GLY A 340 23.43 -10.76 0.57
CA GLY A 340 24.70 -10.16 0.98
C GLY A 340 25.85 -10.39 -0.03
N GLU A 341 25.75 -11.42 -0.87
CA GLU A 341 26.74 -11.73 -1.91
C GLU A 341 26.47 -11.00 -3.23
N GLY A 342 25.35 -10.26 -3.36
CA GLY A 342 25.00 -9.50 -4.56
C GLY A 342 24.61 -10.35 -5.77
N ARG A 343 24.20 -11.61 -5.55
CA ARG A 343 24.05 -12.63 -6.61
C ARG A 343 22.63 -12.87 -7.08
N MET A 344 21.61 -12.50 -6.31
CA MET A 344 20.21 -12.71 -6.72
C MET A 344 19.71 -11.60 -7.66
N ILE A 345 19.15 -12.05 -8.79
CA ILE A 345 18.49 -11.20 -9.80
C ILE A 345 17.06 -10.90 -9.32
N GLU A 346 16.64 -9.65 -9.46
CA GLU A 346 15.33 -9.15 -9.00
C GLU A 346 14.18 -9.51 -9.96
N GLU A 347 14.45 -9.92 -11.21
CA GLU A 347 13.43 -10.29 -12.20
C GLU A 347 13.88 -11.44 -13.13
N GLY A 348 13.04 -12.47 -13.28
CA GLY A 348 13.24 -13.58 -14.23
C GLY A 348 13.86 -14.86 -13.62
N PRO A 349 14.24 -15.85 -14.46
CA PRO A 349 14.85 -17.09 -14.00
C PRO A 349 16.16 -16.83 -13.26
N THR A 350 16.21 -17.21 -12.00
CA THR A 350 17.36 -16.96 -11.13
C THR A 350 18.48 -17.95 -11.46
N PRO A 351 19.72 -17.48 -11.70
CA PRO A 351 20.86 -18.35 -11.85
C PRO A 351 21.26 -18.91 -10.48
N PHE A 352 21.42 -20.21 -10.41
CA PHE A 352 21.93 -20.92 -9.25
C PHE A 352 23.05 -21.87 -9.66
N SER A 353 24.09 -21.92 -8.83
CA SER A 353 25.08 -22.99 -8.84
C SER A 353 24.59 -24.23 -8.09
N THR A 354 25.18 -25.41 -8.35
CA THR A 354 24.92 -26.63 -7.58
C THR A 354 25.05 -26.39 -6.08
N MET A 355 26.07 -25.63 -5.65
CA MET A 355 26.30 -25.33 -4.23
C MET A 355 25.18 -24.47 -3.63
N GLU A 356 24.69 -23.48 -4.37
CA GLU A 356 23.58 -22.65 -3.88
C GLU A 356 22.30 -23.48 -3.77
N LEU A 357 22.04 -24.38 -4.70
CA LEU A 357 20.89 -25.28 -4.63
C LEU A 357 21.01 -26.27 -3.47
N LEU A 358 22.19 -26.84 -3.23
CA LEU A 358 22.45 -27.67 -2.06
C LEU A 358 22.20 -26.90 -0.75
N ARG A 359 22.54 -25.60 -0.71
CA ARG A 359 22.23 -24.74 0.44
C ARG A 359 20.73 -24.53 0.58
N VAL A 360 20.02 -24.20 -0.50
CA VAL A 360 18.56 -24.05 -0.48
C VAL A 360 17.92 -25.34 0.06
N HIS A 361 18.29 -26.49 -0.50
CA HIS A 361 17.83 -27.81 -0.03
C HIS A 361 18.15 -28.12 1.44
N ALA A 362 19.25 -27.57 1.98
CA ALA A 362 19.60 -27.77 3.38
C ALA A 362 18.74 -26.93 4.35
N PHE A 363 18.20 -25.80 3.90
CA PHE A 363 17.32 -24.94 4.69
C PHE A 363 15.84 -25.22 4.46
N GLU A 364 15.48 -25.71 3.26
CA GLU A 364 14.10 -25.87 2.86
C GLU A 364 13.91 -27.03 1.87
N ASP A 365 12.86 -27.81 2.09
CA ASP A 365 12.47 -28.87 1.18
C ASP A 365 11.91 -28.26 -0.11
N VAL A 366 12.74 -28.27 -1.16
CA VAL A 366 12.34 -27.82 -2.48
C VAL A 366 11.45 -28.87 -3.14
N THR A 367 10.22 -28.49 -3.44
CA THR A 367 9.25 -29.38 -4.09
C THR A 367 8.95 -28.93 -5.52
N LYS A 368 8.52 -29.87 -6.36
CA LYS A 368 8.09 -29.54 -7.72
C LYS A 368 6.68 -28.90 -7.68
N ALA A 369 6.49 -27.80 -8.39
CA ALA A 369 5.15 -27.24 -8.61
C ALA A 369 4.27 -28.24 -9.37
N TYR A 370 3.00 -28.40 -8.99
CA TYR A 370 2.07 -29.41 -9.54
C TYR A 370 1.71 -29.26 -11.04
N CYS A 371 2.42 -28.41 -11.78
CA CYS A 371 2.17 -28.15 -13.19
C CYS A 371 2.91 -29.17 -14.08
N GLY A 372 2.31 -30.34 -14.27
CA GLY A 372 2.61 -31.28 -15.38
C GLY A 372 3.63 -32.39 -15.09
N GLU A 373 3.59 -33.44 -15.92
CA GLU A 373 4.50 -34.60 -15.96
C GLU A 373 5.91 -34.24 -16.49
N ASP A 374 6.43 -33.05 -16.16
CA ASP A 374 7.80 -32.69 -16.55
C ASP A 374 8.81 -33.49 -15.71
N ASP A 375 9.15 -34.71 -16.14
CA ASP A 375 10.14 -35.59 -15.49
C ASP A 375 11.51 -34.92 -15.35
N SER A 376 11.77 -33.88 -16.15
CA SER A 376 13.00 -33.08 -16.11
C SER A 376 13.29 -32.48 -14.73
N VAL A 377 12.30 -31.84 -14.08
CA VAL A 377 12.47 -31.20 -12.77
C VAL A 377 12.68 -32.24 -11.67
N ARG A 378 11.95 -33.37 -11.72
CA ARG A 378 12.13 -34.47 -10.75
C ARG A 378 13.52 -35.09 -10.88
N GLY A 379 13.92 -35.44 -12.10
CA GLY A 379 15.25 -36.00 -12.36
C GLY A 379 16.37 -35.04 -11.98
N TRP A 380 16.15 -33.75 -12.17
CA TRP A 380 17.08 -32.72 -11.73
C TRP A 380 17.18 -32.58 -10.20
N LEU A 381 16.05 -32.57 -9.48
CA LEU A 381 16.04 -32.55 -8.01
C LEU A 381 16.80 -33.76 -7.47
N THR A 382 16.54 -34.96 -8.01
CA THR A 382 17.28 -36.18 -7.67
C THR A 382 18.78 -36.05 -7.98
N ARG A 383 19.16 -35.49 -9.14
CA ARG A 383 20.57 -35.29 -9.52
C ARG A 383 21.30 -34.38 -8.54
N ILE A 384 20.67 -33.31 -8.08
CA ILE A 384 21.28 -32.38 -7.12
C ILE A 384 21.42 -33.02 -5.74
N THR A 385 20.43 -33.78 -5.29
CA THR A 385 20.48 -34.39 -3.96
C THR A 385 21.41 -35.60 -3.90
N GLU A 386 21.46 -36.41 -4.96
CA GLU A 386 22.26 -37.63 -5.00
C GLU A 386 23.69 -37.39 -5.47
N LEU A 387 23.91 -36.37 -6.31
CA LEU A 387 25.18 -36.06 -6.99
C LEU A 387 25.66 -37.22 -7.87
N GLU A 388 26.26 -36.88 -9.02
CA GLU A 388 26.82 -37.90 -9.91
C GLU A 388 28.08 -38.52 -9.31
N HIS A 389 28.18 -39.85 -9.35
CA HIS A 389 29.39 -40.59 -8.98
C HIS A 389 30.15 -41.03 -10.23
N PRO A 390 31.01 -40.18 -10.83
CA PRO A 390 31.67 -40.51 -12.07
C PRO A 390 32.71 -41.62 -11.88
N GLU A 391 33.01 -42.37 -12.93
CA GLU A 391 34.16 -43.28 -12.93
C GLU A 391 35.49 -42.52 -12.87
N LEU A 392 36.57 -43.23 -12.48
CA LEU A 392 37.90 -42.65 -12.40
C LEU A 392 38.35 -42.15 -13.78
N PRO A 393 38.72 -40.87 -13.93
CA PRO A 393 39.04 -40.33 -15.24
C PRO A 393 40.36 -40.87 -15.77
N SER A 394 40.50 -40.82 -17.10
CA SER A 394 41.74 -41.20 -17.76
C SER A 394 42.85 -40.19 -17.49
N THR A 395 44.00 -40.65 -16.99
CA THR A 395 45.20 -39.82 -16.78
C THR A 395 46.24 -39.99 -17.88
N LYS A 396 45.85 -40.36 -19.11
CA LYS A 396 46.79 -40.67 -20.23
C LYS A 396 47.81 -39.56 -20.53
N GLY A 397 47.50 -38.30 -20.23
CA GLY A 397 48.42 -37.17 -20.38
C GLY A 397 49.52 -37.08 -19.30
N LEU A 398 49.33 -37.71 -18.14
CA LEU A 398 50.23 -37.63 -17.00
C LEU A 398 51.42 -38.59 -17.17
N LYS A 399 52.65 -38.06 -17.21
CA LYS A 399 53.89 -38.85 -17.29
C LYS A 399 54.35 -39.41 -15.95
N SER A 400 53.44 -40.05 -15.22
CA SER A 400 53.72 -40.73 -13.96
C SER A 400 52.53 -41.58 -13.52
N ASN A 401 52.79 -42.56 -12.65
CA ASN A 401 51.73 -43.35 -12.03
C ASN A 401 51.32 -42.74 -10.69
N LEU A 402 50.01 -42.62 -10.47
CA LEU A 402 49.45 -42.25 -9.18
C LEU A 402 49.51 -43.43 -8.20
N ARG A 403 49.84 -43.14 -6.93
CA ARG A 403 49.66 -44.08 -5.81
C ARG A 403 48.18 -44.34 -5.57
N SER A 404 47.85 -45.43 -4.87
CA SER A 404 46.46 -45.82 -4.58
C SER A 404 45.64 -44.69 -3.95
N TYR A 405 46.16 -44.05 -2.90
CA TYR A 405 45.48 -42.93 -2.24
C TYR A 405 45.35 -41.69 -3.15
N GLN A 406 46.31 -41.45 -4.04
CA GLN A 406 46.25 -40.33 -5.00
C GLN A 406 45.20 -40.56 -6.08
N LYS A 407 44.91 -41.83 -6.42
CA LYS A 407 43.77 -42.17 -7.30
C LYS A 407 42.44 -41.88 -6.61
N VAL A 408 42.33 -42.16 -5.31
CA VAL A 408 41.14 -41.78 -4.51
C VAL A 408 40.99 -40.26 -4.46
N GLY A 409 42.08 -39.52 -4.23
CA GLY A 409 42.07 -38.06 -4.30
C GLY A 409 41.65 -37.53 -5.66
N LEU A 410 42.18 -38.08 -6.75
CA LEU A 410 41.75 -37.74 -8.12
C LEU A 410 40.27 -38.06 -8.36
N GLN A 411 39.79 -39.21 -7.90
CA GLN A 411 38.38 -39.60 -8.00
C GLN A 411 37.46 -38.57 -7.32
N TRP A 412 37.85 -38.10 -6.13
CA TRP A 412 37.12 -37.07 -5.42
C TRP A 412 37.16 -35.72 -6.14
N LEU A 413 38.32 -35.30 -6.62
CA LEU A 413 38.46 -34.07 -7.42
C LEU A 413 37.61 -34.13 -8.70
N TRP A 414 37.53 -35.30 -9.33
CA TRP A 414 36.72 -35.53 -10.51
C TRP A 414 35.22 -35.48 -10.22
N PHE A 415 34.81 -36.09 -9.11
CA PHE A 415 33.45 -35.98 -8.58
C PHE A 415 33.04 -34.51 -8.39
N LEU A 416 33.91 -33.68 -7.79
CA LEU A 416 33.63 -32.25 -7.63
C LEU A 416 33.44 -31.56 -8.98
N TYR A 417 34.35 -31.78 -9.94
CA TYR A 417 34.27 -31.17 -11.26
C TYR A 417 32.99 -31.51 -12.01
N LYS A 418 32.60 -32.79 -12.02
CA LYS A 418 31.39 -33.28 -12.72
C LYS A 418 30.11 -32.74 -12.12
N ASN A 419 30.08 -32.51 -10.81
CA ASN A 419 28.94 -31.94 -10.12
C ASN A 419 28.94 -30.40 -10.07
N GLY A 420 29.89 -29.73 -10.74
CA GLY A 420 30.01 -28.26 -10.72
C GLY A 420 30.38 -27.69 -9.35
N LEU A 421 31.07 -28.49 -8.53
CA LEU A 421 31.52 -28.12 -7.19
C LEU A 421 32.98 -27.67 -7.21
N SER A 422 33.32 -26.79 -6.27
CA SER A 422 34.70 -26.40 -5.95
C SER A 422 35.15 -27.11 -4.68
N GLY A 423 36.46 -27.17 -4.42
CA GLY A 423 36.97 -27.93 -3.28
C GLY A 423 38.27 -27.40 -2.70
N LEU A 424 38.54 -27.86 -1.47
CA LEU A 424 39.81 -27.67 -0.76
C LEU A 424 40.47 -29.05 -0.60
N LEU A 425 41.62 -29.25 -1.24
CA LEU A 425 42.43 -30.45 -1.05
C LEU A 425 43.40 -30.23 0.11
N CYS A 426 43.05 -30.82 1.24
CA CYS A 426 43.71 -30.59 2.54
C CYS A 426 44.65 -31.72 2.96
N ASP A 427 45.16 -32.51 2.01
CA ASP A 427 46.10 -33.61 2.32
C ASP A 427 47.36 -33.06 3.03
N ASP A 428 47.92 -33.86 3.94
CA ASP A 428 49.17 -33.55 4.63
C ASP A 428 50.32 -33.20 3.66
N MET A 429 51.25 -32.39 4.16
CA MET A 429 52.45 -32.02 3.42
C MET A 429 53.23 -33.28 3.03
N GLY A 430 53.59 -33.38 1.74
CA GLY A 430 54.34 -34.53 1.21
C GLY A 430 53.50 -35.65 0.58
N LEU A 431 52.17 -35.65 0.72
CA LEU A 431 51.28 -36.62 0.06
C LEU A 431 51.05 -36.34 -1.44
N GLY A 432 51.63 -35.25 -1.96
CA GLY A 432 51.64 -34.94 -3.38
C GLY A 432 50.36 -34.30 -3.91
N LYS A 433 49.81 -33.31 -3.20
CA LYS A 433 48.69 -32.46 -3.65
C LYS A 433 48.88 -31.94 -5.08
N THR A 434 50.03 -31.33 -5.35
CA THR A 434 50.45 -30.87 -6.69
C THR A 434 50.33 -31.96 -7.75
N HIS A 435 50.68 -33.21 -7.40
CA HIS A 435 50.64 -34.34 -8.31
C HIS A 435 49.20 -34.76 -8.64
N GLN A 436 48.31 -34.77 -7.63
CA GLN A 436 46.88 -35.01 -7.82
C GLN A 436 46.24 -33.89 -8.66
N SER A 437 46.60 -32.62 -8.43
CA SER A 437 46.12 -31.50 -9.24
C SER A 437 46.58 -31.58 -10.70
N MET A 438 47.81 -32.02 -10.96
CA MET A 438 48.28 -32.28 -12.33
C MET A 438 47.55 -33.44 -13.00
N ALA A 439 47.17 -34.48 -12.24
CA ALA A 439 46.35 -35.55 -12.77
C ALA A 439 44.95 -35.06 -13.16
N LEU A 440 44.35 -34.17 -12.35
CA LEU A 440 43.09 -33.51 -12.66
C LEU A 440 43.20 -32.66 -13.94
N LEU A 441 44.26 -31.85 -14.08
CA LEU A 441 44.52 -31.07 -15.30
C LEU A 441 44.61 -31.96 -16.54
N ALA A 442 45.29 -33.11 -16.44
CA ALA A 442 45.39 -34.08 -17.53
C ALA A 442 44.03 -34.67 -17.90
N ALA A 443 43.22 -35.04 -16.90
CA ALA A 443 41.87 -35.59 -17.07
C ALA A 443 40.94 -34.57 -17.74
N MET A 444 40.86 -33.35 -17.21
CA MET A 444 40.03 -32.28 -17.76
C MET A 444 40.44 -31.94 -19.19
N ARG A 445 41.75 -31.87 -19.47
CA ARG A 445 42.22 -31.57 -20.83
C ARG A 445 41.83 -32.64 -21.85
N ALA A 446 41.71 -33.90 -21.43
CA ALA A 446 41.30 -34.99 -22.31
C ALA A 446 39.81 -34.90 -22.70
N GLU A 447 38.96 -34.36 -21.82
CA GLU A 447 37.53 -34.16 -22.12
C GLU A 447 37.24 -32.85 -22.85
N LEU A 448 38.00 -31.79 -22.58
CA LEU A 448 37.75 -30.49 -23.19
C LEU A 448 38.00 -30.53 -24.69
N THR A 449 36.92 -30.35 -25.46
CA THR A 449 37.00 -30.21 -26.91
C THR A 449 37.80 -28.96 -27.25
N ARG A 450 38.82 -29.09 -28.09
CA ARG A 450 39.60 -27.94 -28.54
C ARG A 450 38.75 -27.09 -29.48
N PRO A 451 38.55 -25.79 -29.20
CA PRO A 451 37.81 -24.92 -30.11
C PRO A 451 38.43 -24.94 -31.51
N VAL A 452 37.60 -25.27 -32.51
CA VAL A 452 38.00 -25.33 -33.92
C VAL A 452 37.76 -23.95 -34.53
N GLY A 453 38.83 -23.19 -34.75
CA GLY A 453 38.76 -21.84 -35.32
C GLY A 453 40.13 -21.18 -35.39
N ARG A 454 40.26 -20.07 -36.15
CA ARG A 454 41.50 -19.29 -36.28
C ARG A 454 41.64 -18.16 -35.25
N GLY A 455 40.71 -18.04 -34.30
CA GLY A 455 40.73 -17.04 -33.24
C GLY A 455 41.68 -17.37 -32.08
N TYR A 456 41.91 -16.34 -31.24
CA TYR A 456 42.54 -16.50 -29.93
C TYR A 456 41.70 -17.46 -29.08
N VAL A 457 42.36 -18.46 -28.49
CA VAL A 457 41.74 -19.38 -27.53
C VAL A 457 42.43 -19.15 -26.20
N PRO A 458 41.72 -18.67 -25.17
CA PRO A 458 42.31 -18.44 -23.86
C PRO A 458 42.76 -19.76 -23.22
N PRO A 459 43.78 -19.71 -22.35
CA PRO A 459 44.17 -20.88 -21.58
C PRO A 459 43.02 -21.30 -20.66
N PRO A 460 42.56 -22.57 -20.72
CA PRO A 460 41.46 -23.03 -19.88
C PRO A 460 41.85 -23.20 -18.41
N PHE A 461 43.14 -23.24 -18.07
CA PHE A 461 43.58 -23.50 -16.71
C PHE A 461 44.43 -22.36 -16.13
N LEU A 462 44.21 -22.08 -14.86
CA LEU A 462 44.97 -21.12 -14.06
C LEU A 462 45.62 -21.83 -12.87
N VAL A 463 46.90 -21.57 -12.64
CA VAL A 463 47.61 -21.97 -11.42
C VAL A 463 48.16 -20.71 -10.76
N VAL A 464 47.76 -20.47 -9.52
CA VAL A 464 48.25 -19.38 -8.68
C VAL A 464 48.96 -19.99 -7.48
N CYS A 465 50.18 -19.57 -7.24
CA CYS A 465 50.99 -20.09 -6.13
C CYS A 465 51.82 -18.97 -5.48
N PRO A 466 52.41 -19.21 -4.30
CA PRO A 466 53.41 -18.30 -3.74
C PRO A 466 54.59 -18.13 -4.70
N THR A 467 55.16 -16.91 -4.75
CA THR A 467 56.29 -16.60 -5.63
C THR A 467 57.47 -17.55 -5.43
N SER A 468 57.69 -18.04 -4.20
CA SER A 468 58.76 -18.97 -3.85
C SER A 468 58.68 -20.32 -4.55
N VAL A 469 57.48 -20.80 -4.89
CA VAL A 469 57.25 -22.12 -5.49
C VAL A 469 56.86 -22.05 -6.98
N LEU A 470 56.84 -20.84 -7.56
CA LEU A 470 56.42 -20.63 -8.94
C LEU A 470 57.30 -21.40 -9.95
N TYR A 471 58.62 -21.34 -9.80
CA TYR A 471 59.53 -22.11 -10.67
C TYR A 471 59.42 -23.62 -10.44
N HIS A 472 59.11 -24.04 -9.21
CA HIS A 472 58.88 -25.45 -8.90
C HIS A 472 57.64 -25.97 -9.63
N TRP A 473 56.53 -25.21 -9.61
CA TRP A 473 55.33 -25.54 -10.39
C TRP A 473 55.64 -25.64 -11.89
N GLN A 474 56.40 -24.69 -12.43
CA GLN A 474 56.79 -24.71 -13.84
C GLN A 474 57.59 -25.97 -14.19
N GLU A 475 58.57 -26.34 -13.38
CA GLU A 475 59.37 -27.55 -13.56
C GLU A 475 58.48 -28.81 -13.52
N LYS A 476 57.59 -28.92 -12.53
CA LYS A 476 56.70 -30.07 -12.36
C LYS A 476 55.71 -30.21 -13.51
N LEU A 477 55.13 -29.11 -13.98
CA LEU A 477 54.25 -29.11 -15.15
C LEU A 477 55.00 -29.58 -16.40
N ASN A 478 56.23 -29.09 -16.63
CA ASN A 478 57.05 -29.55 -17.75
C ASN A 478 57.48 -31.02 -17.63
N GLN A 479 57.74 -31.49 -16.40
CA GLN A 479 58.12 -32.87 -16.13
C GLN A 479 56.95 -33.85 -16.36
N PHE A 480 55.78 -33.56 -15.77
CA PHE A 480 54.66 -34.50 -15.70
C PHE A 480 53.59 -34.27 -16.77
N LEU A 481 53.50 -33.06 -17.33
CA LEU A 481 52.54 -32.68 -18.38
C LEU A 481 53.23 -31.98 -19.57
N PRO A 482 54.31 -32.52 -20.16
CA PRO A 482 55.10 -31.83 -21.20
C PRO A 482 54.35 -31.55 -22.51
N HIS A 483 53.17 -32.14 -22.69
CA HIS A 483 52.30 -31.92 -23.83
C HIS A 483 51.38 -30.69 -23.65
N LEU A 484 51.28 -30.16 -22.43
CA LEU A 484 50.56 -28.93 -22.11
C LEU A 484 51.50 -27.73 -22.15
N ARG A 485 51.09 -26.68 -22.84
CA ARG A 485 51.88 -25.46 -22.97
C ARG A 485 51.59 -24.54 -21.79
N VAL A 486 52.62 -24.28 -21.00
CA VAL A 486 52.54 -23.40 -19.83
C VAL A 486 53.05 -22.00 -20.20
N TYR A 487 52.28 -20.96 -19.86
CA TYR A 487 52.74 -19.58 -19.87
C TYR A 487 52.91 -19.08 -18.43
N THR A 488 54.14 -18.73 -18.06
CA THR A 488 54.43 -18.13 -16.77
C THR A 488 54.25 -16.61 -16.86
N HIS A 489 53.15 -16.08 -16.31
CA HIS A 489 52.84 -14.66 -16.25
C HIS A 489 53.47 -14.03 -15.00
N TYR A 490 54.77 -13.80 -15.05
CA TYR A 490 55.53 -13.25 -13.93
C TYR A 490 56.72 -12.40 -14.43
N GLY A 491 57.18 -11.47 -13.60
CA GLY A 491 58.34 -10.60 -13.90
C GLY A 491 58.00 -9.37 -14.74
N VAL A 492 59.06 -8.69 -15.22
CA VAL A 492 58.99 -7.38 -15.92
C VAL A 492 58.52 -7.54 -17.37
N HIS A 493 58.78 -8.68 -17.99
CA HIS A 493 58.39 -8.96 -19.39
C HIS A 493 57.00 -9.60 -19.52
N ARG A 494 56.21 -9.66 -18.44
CA ARG A 494 54.86 -10.22 -18.47
C ARG A 494 53.95 -9.32 -19.32
N SER A 495 53.24 -9.90 -20.27
CA SER A 495 52.39 -9.14 -21.18
C SER A 495 51.20 -9.97 -21.64
N ILE A 496 50.03 -9.34 -21.60
CA ILE A 496 48.75 -9.94 -21.97
C ILE A 496 48.73 -10.30 -23.45
N GLU A 497 49.34 -9.45 -24.28
CA GLU A 497 49.51 -9.74 -25.70
C GLU A 497 50.30 -11.02 -25.91
N SER A 498 51.25 -11.33 -25.03
CA SER A 498 52.03 -12.57 -25.14
C SER A 498 51.19 -13.79 -24.83
N ILE A 499 50.21 -13.68 -23.93
CA ILE A 499 49.19 -14.71 -23.70
C ILE A 499 48.35 -14.88 -24.98
N LYS A 500 47.95 -13.77 -25.61
CA LYS A 500 47.10 -13.76 -26.81
C LYS A 500 47.78 -14.25 -28.09
N LYS A 501 49.11 -14.14 -28.18
CA LYS A 501 49.92 -14.48 -29.36
C LYS A 501 50.07 -15.98 -29.61
N LYS A 502 49.92 -16.81 -28.59
CA LYS A 502 50.09 -18.28 -28.70
C LYS A 502 48.95 -18.98 -27.99
N ARG A 503 48.69 -20.23 -28.40
CA ARG A 503 47.79 -21.11 -27.66
C ARG A 503 48.54 -21.73 -26.49
N TYR A 504 48.10 -21.41 -25.28
CA TYR A 504 48.56 -22.02 -24.04
C TYR A 504 47.45 -22.85 -23.42
N ASP A 505 47.82 -23.84 -22.63
CA ASP A 505 46.88 -24.68 -21.88
C ASP A 505 46.77 -24.19 -20.43
N ILE A 506 47.89 -23.73 -19.85
CA ILE A 506 47.98 -23.34 -18.44
C ILE A 506 48.61 -21.96 -18.33
N LEU A 507 47.94 -21.08 -17.59
CA LEU A 507 48.49 -19.82 -17.11
C LEU A 507 49.02 -20.01 -15.69
N LEU A 508 50.32 -19.80 -15.48
CA LEU A 508 50.97 -19.90 -14.17
C LEU A 508 51.34 -18.50 -13.67
N THR A 509 50.90 -18.14 -12.47
CA THR A 509 51.15 -16.81 -11.89
C THR A 509 51.29 -16.88 -10.37
N SER A 510 51.62 -15.74 -9.74
CA SER A 510 51.66 -15.62 -8.28
C SER A 510 50.53 -14.76 -7.73
N TYR A 511 50.18 -14.94 -6.46
CA TYR A 511 49.14 -14.12 -5.79
C TYR A 511 49.40 -12.61 -5.90
N GLY A 512 50.66 -12.19 -5.85
CA GLY A 512 51.05 -10.79 -6.01
C GLY A 512 50.73 -10.25 -7.39
N VAL A 513 51.04 -11.02 -8.44
CA VAL A 513 50.73 -10.64 -9.82
C VAL A 513 49.23 -10.71 -10.10
N LEU A 514 48.55 -11.75 -9.61
CA LEU A 514 47.09 -11.88 -9.70
C LEU A 514 46.39 -10.62 -9.18
N ARG A 515 46.84 -10.10 -8.03
CA ARG A 515 46.28 -8.89 -7.42
C ARG A 515 46.51 -7.64 -8.28
N VAL A 516 47.69 -7.50 -8.89
CA VAL A 516 48.05 -6.32 -9.69
C VAL A 516 47.34 -6.34 -11.05
N ASP A 517 47.32 -7.50 -11.69
CA ASP A 517 46.79 -7.68 -13.05
C ASP A 517 45.36 -8.26 -13.03
N ARG A 518 44.62 -8.05 -11.93
CA ARG A 518 43.30 -8.69 -11.71
C ARG A 518 42.32 -8.37 -12.83
N ASP A 519 42.21 -7.09 -13.24
CA ASP A 519 41.17 -6.62 -14.16
C ASP A 519 41.32 -7.27 -15.54
N VAL A 520 42.55 -7.61 -15.88
CA VAL A 520 42.92 -8.36 -17.08
C VAL A 520 42.59 -9.83 -16.92
N LEU A 521 42.96 -10.44 -15.80
CA LEU A 521 42.75 -11.86 -15.57
C LEU A 521 41.26 -12.22 -15.49
N ARG A 522 40.42 -11.29 -15.04
CA ARG A 522 38.96 -11.41 -15.08
C ARG A 522 38.37 -11.47 -16.50
N THR A 523 39.11 -11.09 -17.53
CA THR A 523 38.65 -11.20 -18.94
C THR A 523 38.81 -12.60 -19.53
N PHE A 524 39.50 -13.50 -18.81
CA PHE A 524 39.65 -14.89 -19.22
C PHE A 524 38.66 -15.75 -18.46
N GLN A 525 38.04 -16.71 -19.17
CA GLN A 525 37.21 -17.74 -18.58
C GLN A 525 38.05 -19.00 -18.39
N PHE A 526 38.15 -19.47 -17.15
CA PHE A 526 38.91 -20.66 -16.80
C PHE A 526 37.96 -21.83 -16.48
N GLU A 527 38.34 -23.03 -16.90
CA GLU A 527 37.70 -24.28 -16.50
C GLU A 527 38.12 -24.68 -15.08
N LEU A 528 39.40 -24.49 -14.74
CA LEU A 528 39.96 -24.80 -13.43
C LEU A 528 40.97 -23.74 -13.01
N ALA A 529 40.82 -23.24 -11.79
CA ALA A 529 41.83 -22.44 -11.11
C ALA A 529 42.33 -23.17 -9.87
N ILE A 530 43.63 -23.44 -9.82
CA ILE A 530 44.32 -24.06 -8.69
C ILE A 530 45.01 -22.96 -7.88
N PHE A 531 44.71 -22.91 -6.59
CA PHE A 531 45.28 -21.96 -5.64
C PHE A 531 46.14 -22.73 -4.64
N ASP A 532 47.45 -22.73 -4.88
CA ASP A 532 48.41 -23.40 -3.99
C ASP A 532 48.68 -22.57 -2.74
N GLU A 533 48.78 -23.20 -1.58
CA GLU A 533 48.85 -22.56 -0.27
C GLU A 533 47.76 -21.47 -0.10
N VAL A 534 46.50 -21.85 -0.34
CA VAL A 534 45.36 -20.92 -0.39
C VAL A 534 45.14 -20.14 0.91
N GLN A 535 45.66 -20.61 2.04
CA GLN A 535 45.64 -19.87 3.32
C GLN A 535 46.30 -18.49 3.25
N VAL A 536 47.13 -18.21 2.23
CA VAL A 536 47.62 -16.85 1.93
C VAL A 536 46.46 -15.85 1.72
N ALA A 537 45.28 -16.33 1.33
CA ALA A 537 44.07 -15.54 1.10
C ALA A 537 43.00 -15.67 2.19
N LYS A 538 43.36 -16.12 3.40
CA LYS A 538 42.42 -16.36 4.52
C LYS A 538 41.63 -15.14 5.02
N ASN A 539 42.09 -13.92 4.70
CA ASN A 539 41.40 -12.70 5.09
C ASN A 539 40.47 -12.20 3.97
N HIS A 540 39.16 -12.31 4.17
CA HIS A 540 38.11 -11.83 3.25
C HIS A 540 38.20 -10.35 2.87
N GLN A 541 38.67 -9.51 3.78
CA GLN A 541 38.83 -8.07 3.53
C GLN A 541 40.08 -7.76 2.72
N SER A 542 40.96 -8.73 2.50
CA SER A 542 42.20 -8.51 1.77
C SER A 542 41.93 -8.31 0.27
N ARG A 543 42.71 -7.43 -0.36
CA ARG A 543 42.69 -7.24 -1.82
C ARG A 543 43.03 -8.52 -2.59
N ILE A 544 43.79 -9.43 -1.98
CA ILE A 544 44.13 -10.73 -2.58
C ILE A 544 42.86 -11.59 -2.67
N HIS A 545 42.15 -11.75 -1.56
CA HIS A 545 40.89 -12.50 -1.51
C HIS A 545 39.86 -11.94 -2.51
N GLN A 546 39.66 -10.63 -2.52
CA GLN A 546 38.75 -9.96 -3.48
C GLN A 546 39.18 -10.13 -4.95
N SER A 547 40.49 -10.24 -5.20
CA SER A 547 41.00 -10.51 -6.56
C SER A 547 40.70 -11.94 -6.99
N LEU A 548 40.83 -12.92 -6.08
CA LEU A 548 40.50 -14.33 -6.32
C LEU A 548 39.01 -14.54 -6.64
N LEU A 549 38.12 -13.90 -5.86
CA LEU A 549 36.67 -14.02 -6.04
C LEU A 549 36.21 -13.52 -7.41
N GLY A 550 36.87 -12.48 -7.94
CA GLY A 550 36.44 -11.90 -9.21
C GLY A 550 36.92 -12.64 -10.47
N ILE A 551 37.76 -13.67 -10.33
CA ILE A 551 38.19 -14.49 -11.48
C ILE A 551 36.99 -15.30 -11.98
N ASP A 552 36.72 -15.23 -13.28
CA ASP A 552 35.73 -16.07 -13.94
C ASP A 552 36.30 -17.49 -14.11
N VAL A 553 35.82 -18.40 -13.27
CA VAL A 553 36.27 -19.78 -13.26
C VAL A 553 35.16 -20.73 -12.84
N ARG A 554 35.06 -21.84 -13.56
CA ARG A 554 34.10 -22.91 -13.32
C ARG A 554 34.41 -23.73 -12.07
N MET A 555 35.61 -24.30 -11.95
CA MET A 555 36.05 -25.02 -10.75
C MET A 555 37.19 -24.29 -10.04
N ARG A 556 37.04 -24.02 -8.74
CA ARG A 556 38.11 -23.52 -7.87
C ARG A 556 38.64 -24.67 -7.02
N LEU A 557 39.95 -24.88 -7.04
CA LEU A 557 40.62 -25.87 -6.22
C LEU A 557 41.67 -25.18 -5.34
N GLY A 558 41.42 -25.09 -4.04
CA GLY A 558 42.42 -24.65 -3.07
C GLY A 558 43.26 -25.83 -2.61
N LEU A 559 44.58 -25.66 -2.54
CA LEU A 559 45.50 -26.62 -1.95
C LEU A 559 46.05 -26.01 -0.66
N THR A 560 45.99 -26.75 0.44
CA THR A 560 46.58 -26.32 1.70
C THR A 560 46.92 -27.54 2.57
N GLY A 561 47.91 -27.43 3.43
CA GLY A 561 48.13 -28.41 4.51
C GLY A 561 47.43 -28.03 5.81
N THR A 562 46.94 -26.79 5.92
CA THR A 562 46.43 -26.18 7.16
C THR A 562 45.18 -25.36 6.85
N PRO A 563 44.01 -26.00 6.66
CA PRO A 563 42.78 -25.31 6.26
C PRO A 563 42.24 -24.35 7.32
N ILE A 564 42.61 -24.52 8.59
CA ILE A 564 42.24 -23.64 9.70
C ILE A 564 43.50 -23.43 10.54
N GLU A 565 43.87 -22.18 10.79
CA GLU A 565 44.99 -21.83 11.65
C GLU A 565 44.51 -21.22 12.97
N ASN A 566 43.68 -20.18 12.91
CA ASN A 566 43.38 -19.35 14.09
C ASN A 566 41.89 -19.29 14.44
N HIS A 567 41.02 -19.20 13.43
CA HIS A 567 39.61 -18.92 13.65
C HIS A 567 38.73 -19.68 12.66
N LEU A 568 37.56 -20.16 13.12
CA LEU A 568 36.54 -20.78 12.27
C LEU A 568 36.08 -19.90 11.09
N ARG A 569 36.25 -18.57 11.20
CA ARG A 569 35.95 -17.63 10.10
C ARG A 569 36.89 -17.78 8.91
N GLU A 570 38.04 -18.44 9.05
CA GLU A 570 38.98 -18.73 7.95
C GLU A 570 38.45 -19.82 6.99
N LEU A 571 37.38 -20.55 7.37
CA LEU A 571 36.69 -21.54 6.51
C LEU A 571 35.64 -20.94 5.57
N LYS A 572 35.11 -19.76 5.90
CA LYS A 572 34.19 -19.05 5.01
C LYS A 572 34.96 -18.50 3.83
#